data_AF-A0A1I7SZ17-F1
#
_entry.id   AF-A0A1I7SZ17-F1
#
_cell.length_a   1.000
_cell.length_b   1.000
_cell.length_c   1.000
_cell.angle_alpha   90.00
_cell.angle_beta   90.00
_cell.angle_gamma   90.00
#
_symmetry.space_group_name_H-M   'P 1'
#
loop_
_entity.id
_entity.type
_entity.pdbx_description
1 polymer ?
#
loop_
_entity_poly.entity_id
_entity_poly.type
_entity_poly.pdbx_seq_one_letter_code
_entity_poly.pdbx_strand_id
1 'polypeptide(L)'
;MEQLRREDEEKREAEAEQEHEEKIRQIRESCPERVEQYIQRENELHLENIRKIDVDLQNFISAVDEMKASEASEHEKRKAELLEKMRLKLAGVSKKCDYVTQAALDNLERAFEKLKKEIHYLETENSYLLEKNIEFEIQLEQRVFAEVTEIKSKHEKEAREYAEAISQLIADQLKEKQAMLAEERAVMEKNAAAIIAVDGDNLVEQEKYSNLLLIIQQSAEEAKNRHIINAKIMEMKNYLQDLEMFYERVISVLGTSPEKYALFSPRVKETARSNLIRFGEVLDNIDQKLSEIEQDLANLKLANVDLETTTRAIKTQISSFSEFVSGLKTISSLEVVPNETKSKEFIAAQEELSKQINEMKFFGEKRGVQTIDQL
;
A
#
# COMPACT_ATOMS: atom_id res chain seq x y z
N MET A 1 44.52 -172.45 -86.01
CA MET A 1 45.96 -172.70 -85.74
C MET A 1 46.51 -171.75 -84.68
N GLU A 2 46.03 -170.50 -84.59
CA GLU A 2 46.41 -169.57 -83.51
C GLU A 2 46.02 -170.00 -82.08
N GLN A 3 44.83 -170.59 -81.90
CA GLN A 3 44.34 -170.97 -80.56
C GLN A 3 45.25 -171.99 -79.85
N LEU A 4 45.90 -172.88 -80.62
CA LEU A 4 46.86 -173.88 -80.13
C LEU A 4 48.20 -173.28 -79.73
N ARG A 5 48.51 -172.04 -80.12
CA ARG A 5 49.77 -171.40 -79.76
C ARG A 5 49.69 -170.61 -78.46
N ARG A 6 48.52 -170.05 -78.12
CA ARG A 6 48.35 -169.29 -76.86
C ARG A 6 48.23 -170.18 -75.63
N GLU A 7 47.54 -171.33 -75.75
CA GLU A 7 47.55 -172.32 -74.66
C GLU A 7 48.93 -172.97 -74.47
N ASP A 8 49.70 -173.12 -75.56
CA ASP A 8 51.09 -173.62 -75.53
C ASP A 8 52.08 -172.58 -74.94
N GLU A 9 51.77 -171.28 -74.99
CA GLU A 9 52.57 -170.23 -74.34
C GLU A 9 52.25 -170.10 -72.85
N GLU A 10 50.98 -170.09 -72.46
CA GLU A 10 50.59 -170.02 -71.03
C GLU A 10 50.98 -171.29 -70.26
N LYS A 11 50.94 -172.47 -70.88
CA LYS A 11 51.51 -173.69 -70.27
C LYS A 11 53.03 -173.63 -70.15
N ARG A 12 53.74 -173.01 -71.09
CA ARG A 12 55.21 -172.80 -70.99
C ARG A 12 55.57 -171.75 -69.93
N GLU A 13 54.74 -170.73 -69.73
CA GLU A 13 54.97 -169.64 -68.77
C GLU A 13 54.65 -170.07 -67.33
N ALA A 14 53.60 -170.89 -67.13
CA ALA A 14 53.32 -171.51 -65.83
C ALA A 14 54.36 -172.59 -65.45
N GLU A 15 54.87 -173.35 -66.42
CA GLU A 15 56.05 -174.20 -66.22
C GLU A 15 57.30 -173.36 -65.90
N ALA A 16 57.47 -172.16 -66.48
CA ALA A 16 58.60 -171.27 -66.21
C ALA A 16 58.55 -170.58 -64.82
N GLU A 17 57.37 -170.25 -64.28
CA GLU A 17 57.23 -169.61 -62.96
C GLU A 17 57.40 -170.61 -61.80
N GLN A 18 56.91 -171.85 -61.97
CA GLN A 18 57.28 -172.96 -61.07
C GLN A 18 58.77 -173.28 -61.15
N GLU A 19 59.38 -173.26 -62.34
CA GLU A 19 60.84 -173.42 -62.49
C GLU A 19 61.62 -172.25 -61.84
N HIS A 20 61.07 -171.03 -61.79
CA HIS A 20 61.66 -169.88 -61.09
C HIS A 20 61.54 -169.96 -59.56
N GLU A 21 60.40 -170.37 -59.01
CA GLU A 21 60.26 -170.61 -57.55
C GLU A 21 61.08 -171.83 -57.09
N GLU A 22 61.18 -172.87 -57.92
CA GLU A 22 62.01 -174.05 -57.63
C GLU A 22 63.50 -173.74 -57.81
N LYS A 23 63.89 -172.84 -58.75
CA LYS A 23 65.24 -172.24 -58.82
C LYS A 23 65.54 -171.34 -57.62
N ILE A 24 64.59 -170.56 -57.09
CA ILE A 24 64.77 -169.81 -55.84
C ILE A 24 64.96 -170.77 -54.64
N ARG A 25 64.26 -171.91 -54.64
CA ARG A 25 64.41 -172.96 -53.62
C ARG A 25 65.73 -173.71 -53.74
N GLN A 26 66.17 -174.08 -54.95
CA GLN A 26 67.47 -174.69 -55.20
C GLN A 26 68.64 -173.71 -54.96
N ILE A 27 68.46 -172.40 -55.17
CA ILE A 27 69.46 -171.38 -54.78
C ILE A 27 69.53 -171.25 -53.25
N ARG A 28 68.40 -171.36 -52.54
CA ARG A 28 68.38 -171.45 -51.07
C ARG A 28 68.96 -172.75 -50.51
N GLU A 29 68.78 -173.89 -51.19
CA GLU A 29 69.22 -175.22 -50.71
C GLU A 29 70.65 -175.61 -51.15
N SER A 30 71.16 -175.13 -52.29
CA SER A 30 72.51 -175.46 -52.77
C SER A 30 73.63 -174.61 -52.15
N CYS A 31 73.33 -173.39 -51.68
CA CYS A 31 74.29 -172.47 -51.04
C CYS A 31 73.58 -171.44 -50.10
N PRO A 32 73.04 -171.86 -48.93
CA PRO A 32 72.31 -170.97 -48.01
C PRO A 32 73.15 -169.75 -47.52
N GLU A 33 74.45 -169.91 -47.29
CA GLU A 33 75.30 -168.83 -46.75
C GLU A 33 75.45 -167.62 -47.68
N ARG A 34 75.32 -167.77 -49.00
CA ARG A 34 75.67 -166.70 -49.95
C ARG A 34 74.54 -165.68 -50.18
N VAL A 35 73.28 -166.11 -50.03
CA VAL A 35 72.09 -165.25 -50.16
C VAL A 35 71.85 -164.47 -48.86
N GLU A 36 72.01 -165.12 -47.72
CA GLU A 36 71.86 -164.49 -46.40
C GLU A 36 72.90 -163.39 -46.17
N GLN A 37 74.14 -163.59 -46.65
CA GLN A 37 75.19 -162.56 -46.64
C GLN A 37 74.85 -161.34 -47.51
N TYR A 38 74.15 -161.51 -48.63
CA TYR A 38 73.77 -160.40 -49.51
C TYR A 38 72.65 -159.55 -48.89
N ILE A 39 71.66 -160.21 -48.27
CA ILE A 39 70.57 -159.54 -47.53
C ILE A 39 71.14 -158.82 -46.29
N GLN A 40 72.06 -159.44 -45.56
CA GLN A 40 72.75 -158.78 -44.45
C GLN A 40 73.52 -157.54 -44.92
N ARG A 41 74.29 -157.65 -46.01
CA ARG A 41 75.01 -156.49 -46.57
C ARG A 41 74.09 -155.36 -46.97
N GLU A 42 72.97 -155.66 -47.63
CA GLU A 42 72.06 -154.62 -48.10
C GLU A 42 71.34 -153.94 -46.93
N ASN A 43 70.94 -154.72 -45.91
CA ASN A 43 70.36 -154.17 -44.67
C ASN A 43 71.37 -153.31 -43.89
N GLU A 44 72.64 -153.72 -43.81
CA GLU A 44 73.71 -152.91 -43.21
C GLU A 44 73.85 -151.57 -43.96
N LEU A 45 73.86 -151.60 -45.29
CA LEU A 45 73.96 -150.40 -46.13
C LEU A 45 72.74 -149.47 -45.96
N HIS A 46 71.54 -150.05 -45.84
CA HIS A 46 70.32 -149.27 -45.65
C HIS A 46 70.25 -148.62 -44.27
N LEU A 47 70.69 -149.33 -43.21
CA LEU A 47 70.83 -148.78 -41.86
C LEU A 47 71.89 -147.68 -41.79
N GLU A 48 72.99 -147.84 -42.51
CA GLU A 48 74.05 -146.83 -42.57
C GLU A 48 73.57 -145.55 -43.28
N ASN A 49 72.79 -145.67 -44.36
CA ASN A 49 72.15 -144.52 -45.01
C ASN A 49 71.13 -143.82 -44.10
N ILE A 50 70.31 -144.56 -43.35
CA ILE A 50 69.35 -143.96 -42.39
C ILE A 50 70.11 -143.20 -41.30
N ARG A 51 71.18 -143.78 -40.74
CA ARG A 51 72.02 -143.07 -39.75
C ARG A 51 72.62 -141.79 -40.33
N LYS A 52 73.07 -141.82 -41.59
CA LYS A 52 73.64 -140.63 -42.23
C LYS A 52 72.62 -139.51 -42.39
N ILE A 53 71.38 -139.85 -42.79
CA ILE A 53 70.28 -138.88 -42.88
C ILE A 53 69.93 -138.30 -41.50
N ASP A 54 69.91 -139.13 -40.46
CA ASP A 54 69.61 -138.68 -39.09
C ASP A 54 70.67 -137.72 -38.55
N VAL A 55 71.94 -137.99 -38.85
CA VAL A 55 73.07 -137.08 -38.53
C VAL A 55 72.94 -135.76 -39.28
N ASP A 56 72.63 -135.80 -40.59
CA ASP A 56 72.46 -134.59 -41.39
C ASP A 56 71.26 -133.75 -40.92
N LEU A 57 70.16 -134.39 -40.50
CA LEU A 57 69.00 -133.72 -39.94
C LEU A 57 69.35 -133.02 -38.60
N GLN A 58 70.07 -133.69 -37.71
CA GLN A 58 70.52 -133.12 -36.43
C GLN A 58 71.46 -131.93 -36.64
N ASN A 59 72.37 -132.02 -37.61
CA ASN A 59 73.26 -130.93 -37.98
C ASN A 59 72.47 -129.71 -38.51
N PHE A 60 71.45 -129.94 -39.34
CA PHE A 60 70.59 -128.88 -39.86
C PHE A 60 69.78 -128.19 -38.75
N ILE A 61 69.18 -128.95 -37.84
CA ILE A 61 68.44 -128.40 -36.69
C ILE A 61 69.34 -127.51 -35.84
N SER A 62 70.55 -128.01 -35.51
CA SER A 62 71.51 -127.25 -34.71
C SER A 62 71.92 -125.94 -35.37
N ALA A 63 72.17 -125.95 -36.69
CA ALA A 63 72.52 -124.74 -37.44
C ALA A 63 71.39 -123.70 -37.48
N VAL A 64 70.13 -124.14 -37.59
CA VAL A 64 68.97 -123.24 -37.56
C VAL A 64 68.78 -122.61 -36.19
N ASP A 65 68.97 -123.38 -35.11
CA ASP A 65 68.86 -122.86 -33.76
C ASP A 65 69.98 -121.88 -33.42
N GLU A 66 71.22 -122.11 -33.89
CA GLU A 66 72.30 -121.12 -33.81
C GLU A 66 71.97 -119.83 -34.57
N MET A 67 71.41 -119.92 -35.78
CA MET A 67 71.00 -118.73 -36.54
C MET A 67 69.91 -117.95 -35.80
N LYS A 68 68.89 -118.62 -35.26
CA LYS A 68 67.84 -117.97 -34.46
C LYS A 68 68.40 -117.27 -33.22
N ALA A 69 69.33 -117.91 -32.52
CA ALA A 69 69.96 -117.32 -31.34
C ALA A 69 70.80 -116.08 -31.72
N SER A 70 71.53 -116.14 -32.84
CA SER A 70 72.30 -115.03 -33.38
C SER A 70 71.41 -113.85 -33.78
N GLU A 71 70.32 -114.09 -34.53
CA GLU A 71 69.37 -113.05 -34.92
C GLU A 71 68.67 -112.41 -33.72
N ALA A 72 68.26 -113.21 -32.72
CA ALA A 72 67.64 -112.69 -31.50
C ALA A 72 68.60 -111.76 -30.72
N SER A 73 69.87 -112.15 -30.62
CA SER A 73 70.93 -111.34 -30.00
C SER A 73 71.18 -110.04 -30.76
N GLU A 74 71.23 -110.08 -32.10
CA GLU A 74 71.34 -108.85 -32.91
C GLU A 74 70.12 -107.93 -32.75
N HIS A 75 68.91 -108.49 -32.73
CA HIS A 75 67.69 -107.71 -32.58
C HIS A 75 67.65 -106.97 -31.24
N GLU A 76 68.00 -107.64 -30.14
CA GLU A 76 68.07 -106.98 -28.82
C GLU A 76 69.16 -105.90 -28.76
N LYS A 77 70.32 -106.10 -29.40
CA LYS A 77 71.33 -105.03 -29.54
C LYS A 77 70.78 -103.83 -30.31
N ARG A 78 70.15 -104.03 -31.47
CA ARG A 78 69.57 -102.94 -32.27
C ARG A 78 68.48 -102.19 -31.52
N LYS A 79 67.65 -102.91 -30.77
CA LYS A 79 66.59 -102.31 -29.93
C LYS A 79 67.18 -101.45 -28.81
N ALA A 80 68.22 -101.92 -28.11
CA ALA A 80 68.90 -101.16 -27.07
C ALA A 80 69.55 -99.88 -27.64
N GLU A 81 70.22 -99.97 -28.79
CA GLU A 81 70.79 -98.80 -29.48
C GLU A 81 69.74 -97.77 -29.89
N LEU A 82 68.58 -98.22 -30.39
CA LEU A 82 67.49 -97.34 -30.78
C LEU A 82 66.89 -96.60 -29.58
N LEU A 83 66.69 -97.30 -28.46
CA LEU A 83 66.18 -96.71 -27.22
C LEU A 83 67.14 -95.66 -26.67
N GLU A 84 68.45 -95.91 -26.67
CA GLU A 84 69.42 -94.93 -26.19
C GLU A 84 69.48 -93.69 -27.11
N LYS A 85 69.40 -93.87 -28.43
CA LYS A 85 69.27 -92.76 -29.38
C LYS A 85 68.01 -91.92 -29.12
N MET A 86 66.87 -92.56 -28.85
CA MET A 86 65.63 -91.84 -28.53
C MET A 86 65.73 -91.09 -27.20
N ARG A 87 66.32 -91.71 -26.18
CA ARG A 87 66.55 -91.09 -24.86
C ARG A 87 67.42 -89.83 -24.99
N LEU A 88 68.52 -89.88 -25.75
CA LEU A 88 69.39 -88.73 -25.99
C LEU A 88 68.66 -87.60 -26.75
N LYS A 89 67.85 -87.94 -27.77
CA LYS A 89 67.03 -86.96 -28.48
C LYS A 89 66.02 -86.29 -27.55
N LEU A 90 65.34 -87.08 -26.71
CA LEU A 90 64.31 -86.57 -25.80
C LEU A 90 64.91 -85.66 -24.71
N ALA A 91 66.06 -86.02 -24.16
CA ALA A 91 66.82 -85.15 -23.25
C ALA A 91 67.26 -83.84 -23.93
N GLY A 92 67.68 -83.92 -25.21
CA GLY A 92 68.03 -82.74 -26.00
C GLY A 92 66.84 -81.81 -26.26
N VAL A 93 65.65 -82.37 -26.53
CA VAL A 93 64.41 -81.59 -26.70
C VAL A 93 63.94 -80.99 -25.38
N SER A 94 63.99 -81.75 -24.27
CA SER A 94 63.64 -81.25 -22.93
C SER A 94 64.46 -80.02 -22.57
N LYS A 95 65.80 -80.10 -22.72
CA LYS A 95 66.69 -78.95 -22.43
C LYS A 95 66.37 -77.72 -23.28
N LYS A 96 65.99 -77.90 -24.55
CA LYS A 96 65.57 -76.78 -25.41
C LYS A 96 64.26 -76.17 -24.92
N CYS A 97 63.30 -77.00 -24.50
CA CYS A 97 62.03 -76.53 -23.95
C CYS A 97 62.24 -75.77 -22.63
N ASP A 98 63.11 -76.26 -21.76
CA ASP A 98 63.49 -75.57 -20.52
C ASP A 98 64.13 -74.21 -20.80
N TYR A 99 65.06 -74.14 -21.76
CA TYR A 99 65.71 -72.89 -22.14
C TYR A 99 64.73 -71.85 -22.70
N VAL A 100 63.83 -72.26 -23.59
CA VAL A 100 62.81 -71.36 -24.16
C VAL A 100 61.84 -70.89 -23.07
N THR A 101 61.43 -71.78 -22.17
CA THR A 101 60.54 -71.44 -21.05
C THR A 101 61.22 -70.45 -20.10
N GLN A 102 62.48 -70.67 -19.74
CA GLN A 102 63.24 -69.75 -18.89
C GLN A 102 63.42 -68.39 -19.56
N ALA A 103 63.78 -68.36 -20.85
CA ALA A 103 63.91 -67.10 -21.58
C ALA A 103 62.59 -66.32 -21.67
N ALA A 104 61.46 -67.01 -21.79
CA ALA A 104 60.13 -66.40 -21.76
C ALA A 104 59.80 -65.82 -20.37
N LEU A 105 60.11 -66.56 -19.29
CA LEU A 105 59.92 -66.10 -17.92
C LEU A 105 60.79 -64.87 -17.62
N ASP A 106 62.07 -64.89 -17.97
CA ASP A 106 62.99 -63.76 -17.76
C ASP A 106 62.55 -62.49 -18.53
N ASN A 107 61.92 -62.66 -19.70
CA ASN A 107 61.38 -61.55 -20.47
C ASN A 107 60.09 -61.00 -19.84
N LEU A 108 59.22 -61.87 -19.34
CA LEU A 108 58.02 -61.46 -18.60
C LEU A 108 58.39 -60.73 -17.32
N GLU A 109 59.35 -61.24 -16.54
CA GLU A 109 59.82 -60.61 -15.32
C GLU A 109 60.40 -59.21 -15.58
N ARG A 110 61.21 -59.06 -16.64
CA ARG A 110 61.70 -57.75 -17.08
C ARG A 110 60.58 -56.80 -17.52
N ALA A 111 59.54 -57.30 -18.18
CA ALA A 111 58.38 -56.50 -18.57
C ALA A 111 57.56 -56.06 -17.35
N PHE A 112 57.33 -56.96 -16.39
CA PHE A 112 56.67 -56.65 -15.12
C PHE A 112 57.43 -55.58 -14.34
N GLU A 113 58.76 -55.67 -14.26
CA GLU A 113 59.55 -54.68 -13.54
C GLU A 113 59.53 -53.31 -14.22
N LYS A 114 59.48 -53.25 -15.56
CA LYS A 114 59.28 -52.00 -16.30
C LYS A 114 57.90 -51.40 -16.02
N LEU A 115 56.85 -52.20 -16.12
CA LEU A 115 55.47 -51.76 -15.83
C LEU A 115 55.33 -51.27 -14.39
N LYS A 116 55.95 -51.95 -13.44
CA LYS A 116 55.93 -51.54 -12.02
C LYS A 116 56.58 -50.16 -11.82
N LYS A 117 57.69 -49.88 -12.50
CA LYS A 117 58.33 -48.57 -12.46
C LYS A 117 57.48 -47.47 -13.11
N GLU A 118 56.82 -47.78 -14.22
CA GLU A 118 55.94 -46.86 -14.92
C GLU A 118 54.68 -46.54 -14.10
N ILE A 119 54.06 -47.55 -13.49
CA ILE A 119 52.94 -47.37 -12.55
C ILE A 119 53.36 -46.45 -11.40
N HIS A 120 54.50 -46.72 -10.78
CA HIS A 120 54.97 -45.91 -9.66
C HIS A 120 55.27 -44.45 -10.05
N TYR A 121 55.82 -44.24 -11.25
CA TYR A 121 56.02 -42.89 -11.80
C TYR A 121 54.68 -42.16 -12.00
N LEU A 122 53.71 -42.80 -12.64
CA LEU A 122 52.38 -42.23 -12.88
C LEU A 122 51.62 -41.97 -11.58
N GLU A 123 51.74 -42.83 -10.57
CA GLU A 123 51.16 -42.60 -9.23
C GLU A 123 51.75 -41.35 -8.57
N THR A 124 53.07 -41.17 -8.67
CA THR A 124 53.77 -40.00 -8.11
C THR A 124 53.38 -38.72 -8.86
N GLU A 125 53.33 -38.77 -10.19
CA GLU A 125 52.92 -37.64 -11.03
C GLU A 125 51.45 -37.25 -10.78
N ASN A 126 50.53 -38.22 -10.71
CA ASN A 126 49.13 -37.97 -10.37
C ASN A 126 48.97 -37.34 -8.99
N SER A 127 49.73 -37.81 -7.99
CA SER A 127 49.71 -37.22 -6.64
C SER A 127 50.17 -35.75 -6.66
N TYR A 128 51.25 -35.45 -7.39
CA TYR A 128 51.77 -34.09 -7.52
C TYR A 128 50.78 -33.16 -8.25
N LEU A 129 50.16 -33.63 -9.34
CA LEU A 129 49.16 -32.87 -10.08
C LEU A 129 47.91 -32.62 -9.24
N LEU A 130 47.47 -33.59 -8.44
CA LEU A 130 46.34 -33.44 -7.52
C LEU A 130 46.63 -32.37 -6.47
N GLU A 131 47.82 -32.41 -5.85
CA GLU A 131 48.24 -31.39 -4.88
C GLU A 131 48.27 -29.99 -5.49
N LYS A 132 48.80 -29.85 -6.71
CA LYS A 132 48.82 -28.58 -7.43
C LYS A 132 47.42 -28.07 -7.80
N ASN A 133 46.50 -28.97 -8.16
CA ASN A 133 45.13 -28.57 -8.45
C ASN A 133 44.41 -28.07 -7.19
N ILE A 134 44.57 -28.75 -6.05
CA ILE A 134 44.01 -28.30 -4.76
C ILE A 134 44.59 -26.94 -4.36
N GLU A 135 45.91 -26.74 -4.51
CA GLU A 135 46.55 -25.45 -4.23
C GLU A 135 45.96 -24.33 -5.09
N PHE A 136 45.75 -24.59 -6.38
CA PHE A 136 45.15 -23.63 -7.31
C PHE A 136 43.69 -23.31 -6.95
N GLU A 137 42.88 -24.33 -6.63
CA GLU A 137 41.49 -24.14 -6.21
C GLU A 137 41.39 -23.28 -4.94
N ILE A 138 42.23 -23.53 -3.94
CA ILE A 138 42.28 -22.73 -2.71
C ILE A 138 42.65 -21.27 -3.02
N GLN A 139 43.66 -21.03 -3.87
CA GLN A 139 44.05 -19.67 -4.26
C GLN A 139 42.94 -18.94 -5.02
N LEU A 140 42.22 -19.65 -5.89
CA LEU A 140 41.09 -19.10 -6.63
C LEU A 140 39.95 -18.72 -5.68
N GLU A 141 39.57 -19.61 -4.75
CA GLU A 141 38.55 -19.34 -3.74
C GLU A 141 38.91 -18.14 -2.86
N GLN A 142 40.16 -18.04 -2.40
CA GLN A 142 40.62 -16.91 -1.60
C GLN A 142 40.52 -15.59 -2.36
N ARG A 143 40.88 -15.58 -3.65
CA ARG A 143 40.78 -14.40 -4.50
C ARG A 143 39.33 -13.99 -4.73
N VAL A 144 38.46 -14.94 -5.04
CA VAL A 144 37.02 -14.69 -5.23
C VAL A 144 36.40 -14.17 -3.93
N PHE A 145 36.75 -14.75 -2.79
CA PHE A 145 36.26 -14.30 -1.48
C PHE A 145 36.70 -12.86 -1.18
N ALA A 146 37.97 -12.52 -1.46
CA ALA A 146 38.48 -11.16 -1.30
C ALA A 146 37.74 -10.16 -2.18
N GLU A 147 37.53 -10.49 -3.47
CA GLU A 147 36.82 -9.64 -4.43
C GLU A 147 35.36 -9.40 -4.00
N VAL A 148 34.64 -10.46 -3.60
CA VAL A 148 33.25 -10.35 -3.10
C VAL A 148 33.20 -9.50 -1.83
N THR A 149 34.17 -9.65 -0.93
CA THR A 149 34.24 -8.87 0.31
C THR A 149 34.49 -7.38 0.02
N GLU A 150 35.38 -7.07 -0.93
CA GLU A 150 35.65 -5.69 -1.34
C GLU A 150 34.42 -5.03 -1.99
N ILE A 151 33.77 -5.73 -2.93
CA ILE A 151 32.54 -5.27 -3.58
C ILE A 151 31.44 -5.03 -2.54
N LYS A 152 31.25 -5.97 -1.60
CA LYS A 152 30.27 -5.82 -0.52
C LYS A 152 30.58 -4.60 0.35
N SER A 153 31.83 -4.41 0.76
CA SER A 153 32.27 -3.27 1.56
C SER A 153 32.01 -1.94 0.84
N LYS A 154 32.29 -1.88 -0.47
CA LYS A 154 32.00 -0.71 -1.30
C LYS A 154 30.50 -0.40 -1.34
N HIS A 155 29.66 -1.39 -1.61
CA HIS A 155 28.21 -1.19 -1.64
C HIS A 155 27.63 -0.81 -0.27
N GLU A 156 28.14 -1.38 0.83
CA GLU A 156 27.74 -0.97 2.17
C GLU A 156 28.10 0.49 2.46
N LYS A 157 29.26 0.95 1.98
CA LYS A 157 29.67 2.35 2.09
C LYS A 157 28.76 3.27 1.28
N GLU A 158 28.53 2.95 0.00
CA GLU A 158 27.61 3.70 -0.87
C GLU A 158 26.20 3.77 -0.27
N ALA A 159 25.69 2.65 0.25
CA ALA A 159 24.37 2.59 0.89
C ALA A 159 24.28 3.49 2.13
N ARG A 160 25.34 3.56 2.95
CA ARG A 160 25.39 4.49 4.09
C ARG A 160 25.40 5.95 3.64
N GLU A 161 26.22 6.28 2.65
CA GLU A 161 26.28 7.64 2.09
C GLU A 161 24.91 8.08 1.53
N TYR A 162 24.21 7.19 0.80
CA TYR A 162 22.85 7.46 0.32
C TYR A 162 21.85 7.62 1.46
N ALA A 163 21.90 6.76 2.49
CA ALA A 163 20.99 6.85 3.63
C ALA A 163 21.19 8.15 4.42
N GLU A 164 22.43 8.60 4.60
CA GLU A 164 22.76 9.88 5.22
C GLU A 164 22.26 11.05 4.37
N ALA A 165 22.49 11.03 3.05
CA ALA A 165 22.00 12.07 2.14
C ALA A 165 20.46 12.18 2.13
N ILE A 166 19.75 11.04 2.13
CA ILE A 166 18.28 11.01 2.23
C ILE A 166 17.83 11.57 3.57
N SER A 167 18.48 11.19 4.67
CA SER A 167 18.13 11.68 6.01
C SER A 167 18.30 13.19 6.11
N GLN A 168 19.38 13.73 5.54
CA GLN A 168 19.64 15.16 5.49
C GLN A 168 18.58 15.88 4.65
N LEU A 169 18.24 15.37 3.47
CA LEU A 169 17.20 15.94 2.60
C LEU A 169 15.84 15.98 3.29
N ILE A 170 15.46 14.91 4.01
CA ILE A 170 14.22 14.87 4.80
C ILE A 170 14.24 15.92 5.90
N ALA A 171 15.36 16.08 6.61
CA ALA A 171 15.50 17.08 7.66
C ALA A 171 15.36 18.51 7.11
N ASP A 172 15.98 18.78 5.96
CA ASP A 172 15.93 20.08 5.28
C ASP A 172 14.50 20.39 4.80
N GLN A 173 13.81 19.43 4.17
CA GLN A 173 12.40 19.56 3.75
C GLN A 173 11.47 19.81 4.94
N LEU A 174 11.71 19.14 6.07
CA LEU A 174 10.89 19.31 7.27
C LEU A 174 11.09 20.70 7.87
N LYS A 175 12.33 21.21 7.87
CA LYS A 175 12.65 22.57 8.31
C LYS A 175 12.02 23.63 7.39
N GLU A 176 12.09 23.44 6.08
CA GLU A 176 11.45 24.33 5.10
C GLU A 176 9.92 24.36 5.28
N LYS A 177 9.29 23.19 5.43
CA LYS A 177 7.86 23.09 5.70
C LYS A 177 7.47 23.78 7.01
N GLN A 178 8.26 23.64 8.07
CA GLN A 178 8.02 24.34 9.33
C GLN A 178 8.14 25.86 9.17
N ALA A 179 9.12 26.33 8.39
CA ALA A 179 9.29 27.76 8.11
C ALA A 179 8.09 28.33 7.32
N MET A 180 7.66 27.65 6.25
CA MET A 180 6.48 28.04 5.47
C MET A 180 5.21 28.08 6.33
N LEU A 181 4.97 27.05 7.17
CA LEU A 181 3.82 27.02 8.07
C LEU A 181 3.85 28.15 9.11
N ALA A 182 5.05 28.52 9.60
CA ALA A 182 5.19 29.65 10.51
C ALA A 182 4.91 30.98 9.81
N GLU A 183 5.37 31.16 8.58
CA GLU A 183 5.09 32.33 7.76
C GLU A 183 3.59 32.45 7.42
N GLU A 184 2.94 31.36 7.00
CA GLU A 184 1.49 31.31 6.78
C GLU A 184 0.70 31.70 8.03
N ARG A 185 1.08 31.18 9.21
CA ARG A 185 0.46 31.56 10.48
C ARG A 185 0.63 33.04 10.78
N ALA A 186 1.84 33.60 10.60
CA ALA A 186 2.08 35.01 10.83
C ALA A 186 1.26 35.91 9.90
N VAL A 187 1.10 35.52 8.62
CA VAL A 187 0.24 36.22 7.66
C VAL A 187 -1.22 36.12 8.06
N MET A 188 -1.70 34.93 8.47
CA MET A 188 -3.07 34.75 8.95
C MET A 188 -3.35 35.59 10.20
N GLU A 189 -2.45 35.61 11.18
CA GLU A 189 -2.57 36.43 12.40
C GLU A 189 -2.62 37.93 12.05
N LYS A 190 -1.74 38.39 11.15
CA LYS A 190 -1.75 39.79 10.70
C LYS A 190 -3.04 40.16 9.98
N ASN A 191 -3.55 39.27 9.12
CA ASN A 191 -4.82 39.48 8.41
C ASN A 191 -6.01 39.49 9.37
N ALA A 192 -6.04 38.57 10.34
CA ALA A 192 -7.08 38.53 11.38
C ALA A 192 -7.07 39.80 12.22
N ALA A 193 -5.90 40.28 12.64
CA ALA A 193 -5.77 41.55 13.37
C ALA A 193 -6.26 42.75 12.54
N ALA A 194 -5.97 42.77 11.23
CA ALA A 194 -6.44 43.82 10.33
C ALA A 194 -7.98 43.80 10.18
N ILE A 195 -8.59 42.62 10.05
CA ILE A 195 -10.05 42.47 9.98
C ILE A 195 -10.70 42.94 11.29
N ILE A 196 -10.17 42.51 12.44
CA ILE A 196 -10.68 42.93 13.76
C ILE A 196 -10.61 44.45 13.92
N ALA A 197 -9.52 45.09 13.46
CA ALA A 197 -9.39 46.54 13.52
C ALA A 197 -10.44 47.25 12.65
N VAL A 198 -10.65 46.79 11.40
CA VAL A 198 -11.66 47.34 10.49
C VAL A 198 -13.07 47.17 11.04
N ASP A 199 -13.39 45.98 11.57
CA ASP A 199 -14.70 45.74 12.20
C ASP A 199 -14.91 46.62 13.45
N GLY A 200 -13.85 46.83 14.24
CA GLY A 200 -13.86 47.76 15.36
C GLY A 200 -14.18 49.19 14.96
N ASP A 201 -13.51 49.71 13.93
CA ASP A 201 -13.74 51.07 13.41
C ASP A 201 -15.18 51.21 12.85
N ASN A 202 -15.66 50.20 12.10
CA ASN A 202 -17.02 50.17 11.57
C ASN A 202 -18.09 50.20 12.68
N LEU A 203 -17.87 49.49 13.79
CA LEU A 203 -18.78 49.49 14.93
C LEU A 203 -18.85 50.87 15.60
N VAL A 204 -17.71 51.54 15.75
CA VAL A 204 -17.67 52.92 16.28
C VAL A 204 -18.40 53.90 15.36
N GLU A 205 -18.23 53.79 14.04
CA GLU A 205 -18.97 54.61 13.09
C GLU A 205 -20.47 54.32 13.13
N GLN A 206 -20.86 53.05 13.25
CA GLN A 206 -22.26 52.65 13.37
C GLN A 206 -22.91 53.21 14.64
N GLU A 207 -22.20 53.20 15.78
CA GLU A 207 -22.65 53.82 17.03
C GLU A 207 -22.84 55.33 16.86
N LYS A 208 -21.87 56.03 16.26
CA LYS A 208 -21.97 57.47 15.97
C LYS A 208 -23.19 57.79 15.10
N TYR A 209 -23.40 57.03 14.03
CA TYR A 209 -24.55 57.21 13.14
C TYR A 209 -25.88 56.94 13.86
N SER A 210 -25.95 55.88 14.66
CA SER A 210 -27.15 55.53 15.42
C SER A 210 -27.50 56.61 16.45
N ASN A 211 -26.50 57.16 17.14
CA ASN A 211 -26.68 58.26 18.09
C ASN A 211 -27.14 59.54 17.39
N LEU A 212 -26.57 59.89 16.23
CA LEU A 212 -27.02 61.02 15.43
C LEU A 212 -28.48 60.85 14.97
N LEU A 213 -28.86 59.64 14.51
CA LEU A 213 -30.24 59.36 14.10
C LEU A 213 -31.22 59.52 15.28
N LEU A 214 -30.85 59.03 16.47
CA LEU A 214 -31.66 59.18 17.68
C LEU A 214 -31.87 60.66 18.04
N ILE A 215 -30.79 61.47 17.98
CA ILE A 215 -30.86 62.91 18.24
C ILE A 215 -31.78 63.60 17.22
N ILE A 216 -31.67 63.26 15.93
CA ILE A 216 -32.54 63.80 14.87
C ILE A 216 -33.99 63.44 15.13
N GLN A 217 -34.30 62.19 15.48
CA GLN A 217 -35.66 61.74 15.79
C GLN A 217 -36.23 62.46 17.02
N GLN A 218 -35.45 62.59 18.08
CA GLN A 218 -35.85 63.32 19.28
C GLN A 218 -36.11 64.80 18.98
N SER A 219 -35.23 65.43 18.20
CA SER A 219 -35.38 66.83 17.77
C SER A 219 -36.63 67.05 16.90
N ALA A 220 -36.92 66.13 15.98
CA ALA A 220 -38.10 66.18 15.12
C ALA A 220 -39.41 66.01 15.93
N GLU A 221 -39.44 65.06 16.87
CA GLU A 221 -40.61 64.88 17.74
C GLU A 221 -40.79 66.07 18.69
N GLU A 222 -39.71 66.63 19.23
CA GLU A 222 -39.76 67.86 20.03
C GLU A 222 -40.31 69.04 19.23
N ALA A 223 -39.89 69.21 17.96
CA ALA A 223 -40.39 70.27 17.08
C ALA A 223 -41.90 70.11 16.80
N LYS A 224 -42.34 68.88 16.51
CA LYS A 224 -43.77 68.55 16.33
C LYS A 224 -44.58 68.89 17.59
N ASN A 225 -44.08 68.51 18.76
CA ASN A 225 -44.73 68.81 20.03
C ASN A 225 -44.80 70.31 20.32
N ARG A 226 -43.75 71.08 20.02
CA ARG A 226 -43.76 72.55 20.11
C ARG A 226 -44.77 73.17 19.14
N HIS A 227 -44.90 72.63 17.95
CA HIS A 227 -45.89 73.10 16.96
C HIS A 227 -47.33 72.94 17.47
N ILE A 228 -47.66 71.81 18.10
CA ILE A 228 -48.99 71.57 18.69
C ILE A 228 -49.31 72.64 19.76
N ILE A 229 -48.38 72.91 20.67
CA ILE A 229 -48.59 73.92 21.72
C ILE A 229 -48.70 75.32 21.12
N ASN A 230 -47.84 75.67 20.16
CA ASN A 230 -47.89 76.97 19.50
C ASN A 230 -49.21 77.20 18.76
N ALA A 231 -49.76 76.16 18.12
CA ALA A 231 -51.07 76.24 17.48
C ALA A 231 -52.17 76.59 18.51
N LYS A 232 -52.16 75.96 19.68
CA LYS A 232 -53.11 76.25 20.77
C LYS A 232 -52.93 77.67 21.35
N ILE A 233 -51.69 78.14 21.50
CA ILE A 233 -51.41 79.53 21.91
C ILE A 233 -51.95 80.52 20.87
N MET A 234 -51.78 80.21 19.57
CA MET A 234 -52.29 81.05 18.49
C MET A 234 -53.82 81.09 18.47
N GLU A 235 -54.49 79.95 18.63
CA GLU A 235 -55.95 79.87 18.78
C GLU A 235 -56.43 80.72 19.96
N MET A 236 -55.76 80.62 21.10
CA MET A 236 -56.07 81.43 22.28
C MET A 236 -55.88 82.94 22.02
N LYS A 237 -54.81 83.34 21.33
CA LYS A 237 -54.60 84.74 20.94
C LYS A 237 -55.65 85.23 19.96
N ASN A 238 -56.19 84.37 19.09
CA ASN A 238 -57.28 84.75 18.18
C ASN A 238 -58.57 85.06 18.95
N TYR A 239 -58.83 84.38 20.07
CA TYR A 239 -59.98 84.72 20.94
C TYR A 239 -59.89 86.10 21.57
N LEU A 240 -58.70 86.73 21.65
CA LEU A 240 -58.59 88.11 22.14
C LEU A 240 -59.37 89.11 21.30
N GLN A 241 -59.44 88.91 19.98
CA GLN A 241 -60.18 89.83 19.11
C GLN A 241 -61.67 89.80 19.42
N ASP A 242 -62.22 88.60 19.62
CA ASP A 242 -63.62 88.43 20.03
C ASP A 242 -63.86 88.98 21.44
N LEU A 243 -62.91 88.75 22.36
CA LEU A 243 -62.95 89.23 23.73
C LEU A 243 -62.98 90.77 23.79
N GLU A 244 -62.09 91.43 23.06
CA GLU A 244 -62.01 92.89 22.94
C GLU A 244 -63.27 93.48 22.30
N MET A 245 -63.76 92.86 21.22
CA MET A 245 -65.00 93.30 20.57
C MET A 245 -66.21 93.25 21.52
N PHE A 246 -66.38 92.16 22.28
CA PHE A 246 -67.49 92.06 23.22
C PHE A 246 -67.28 92.99 24.43
N TYR A 247 -66.05 93.14 24.90
CA TYR A 247 -65.69 94.07 25.95
C TYR A 247 -66.04 95.53 25.61
N GLU A 248 -65.66 96.03 24.43
CA GLU A 248 -65.97 97.39 23.99
C GLU A 248 -67.49 97.66 23.94
N ARG A 249 -68.25 96.67 23.47
CA ARG A 249 -69.72 96.73 23.41
C ARG A 249 -70.36 96.72 24.81
N VAL A 250 -69.72 96.09 25.79
CA VAL A 250 -70.19 96.06 27.18
C VAL A 250 -69.83 97.37 27.89
N ILE A 251 -68.58 97.83 27.77
CA ILE A 251 -68.10 99.02 28.50
C ILE A 251 -68.68 100.33 27.95
N SER A 252 -69.02 100.41 26.67
CA SER A 252 -69.71 101.58 26.07
C SER A 252 -71.08 101.85 26.70
N VAL A 253 -71.67 100.86 27.37
CA VAL A 253 -72.94 101.00 28.11
C VAL A 253 -72.66 101.04 29.62
N LEU A 254 -71.94 100.07 30.17
CA LEU A 254 -71.71 99.91 31.62
C LEU A 254 -70.65 100.85 32.21
N GLY A 255 -69.79 101.45 31.38
CA GLY A 255 -68.77 102.41 31.78
C GLY A 255 -69.23 103.87 31.70
N THR A 256 -70.50 104.13 31.38
CA THR A 256 -71.06 105.49 31.33
C THR A 256 -71.45 106.00 32.72
N SER A 257 -71.56 107.32 32.87
CA SER A 257 -71.97 107.91 34.15
C SER A 257 -73.40 107.48 34.51
N PRO A 258 -73.74 107.38 35.81
CA PRO A 258 -75.09 107.04 36.29
C PRO A 258 -76.23 107.75 35.57
N GLU A 259 -76.06 109.05 35.33
CA GLU A 259 -77.04 109.93 34.71
C GLU A 259 -77.26 109.56 33.23
N LYS A 260 -76.19 109.19 32.52
CA LYS A 260 -76.26 108.74 31.12
C LYS A 260 -76.80 107.32 31.02
N TYR A 261 -76.45 106.45 31.95
CA TYR A 261 -76.92 105.07 31.98
C TYR A 261 -78.45 104.98 32.15
N ALA A 262 -79.03 105.85 32.99
CA ALA A 262 -80.47 105.92 33.21
C ALA A 262 -81.25 106.27 31.93
N LEU A 263 -80.64 107.01 31.00
CA LEU A 263 -81.25 107.44 29.74
C LEU A 263 -81.23 106.38 28.64
N PHE A 264 -80.47 105.28 28.81
CA PHE A 264 -80.47 104.19 27.82
C PHE A 264 -81.78 103.41 27.83
N SER A 265 -82.29 103.10 26.62
CA SER A 265 -83.46 102.24 26.48
C SER A 265 -83.21 100.82 27.01
N PRO A 266 -84.25 100.11 27.48
CA PRO A 266 -84.12 98.71 27.93
C PRO A 266 -83.48 97.78 26.89
N ARG A 267 -83.73 98.02 25.59
CA ARG A 267 -83.14 97.24 24.50
C ARG A 267 -81.62 97.38 24.42
N VAL A 268 -81.07 98.57 24.69
CA VAL A 268 -79.62 98.81 24.71
C VAL A 268 -78.98 98.09 25.90
N LYS A 269 -79.62 98.16 27.07
CA LYS A 269 -79.17 97.46 28.29
C LYS A 269 -79.17 95.94 28.09
N GLU A 270 -80.22 95.39 27.47
CA GLU A 270 -80.31 93.95 27.16
C GLU A 270 -79.27 93.50 26.12
N THR A 271 -78.96 94.34 25.13
CA THR A 271 -77.91 94.04 24.15
C THR A 271 -76.53 94.00 24.81
N ALA A 272 -76.23 94.94 25.73
CA ALA A 272 -75.01 94.91 26.53
C ALA A 272 -74.93 93.65 27.40
N ARG A 273 -76.05 93.20 27.98
CA ARG A 273 -76.13 91.94 28.71
C ARG A 273 -75.83 90.72 27.83
N SER A 274 -76.39 90.66 26.62
CA SER A 274 -76.10 89.58 25.67
C SER A 274 -74.62 89.56 25.27
N ASN A 275 -74.02 90.74 25.04
CA ASN A 275 -72.57 90.84 24.76
C ASN A 275 -71.72 90.44 25.97
N LEU A 276 -72.17 90.69 27.21
CA LEU A 276 -71.48 90.22 28.42
C LEU A 276 -71.54 88.69 28.58
N ILE A 277 -72.65 88.06 28.18
CA ILE A 277 -72.75 86.59 28.14
C ILE A 277 -71.74 86.03 27.14
N ARG A 278 -71.70 86.60 25.93
CA ARG A 278 -70.72 86.21 24.90
C ARG A 278 -69.28 86.46 25.32
N PHE A 279 -69.01 87.55 26.04
CA PHE A 279 -67.71 87.80 26.67
C PHE A 279 -67.33 86.67 27.64
N GLY A 280 -68.27 86.22 28.48
CA GLY A 280 -68.08 85.05 29.35
C GLY A 280 -67.81 83.76 28.57
N GLU A 281 -68.55 83.49 27.50
CA GLU A 281 -68.32 82.32 26.63
C GLU A 281 -66.92 82.34 26.00
N VAL A 282 -66.42 83.52 25.60
CA VAL A 282 -65.04 83.66 25.09
C VAL A 282 -64.01 83.39 26.19
N LEU A 283 -64.24 83.86 27.43
CA LEU A 283 -63.37 83.54 28.56
C LEU A 283 -63.33 82.04 28.88
N ASP A 284 -64.47 81.36 28.83
CA ASP A 284 -64.56 79.91 29.03
C ASP A 284 -63.78 79.15 27.94
N ASN A 285 -63.85 79.59 26.69
CA ASN A 285 -63.05 79.03 25.59
C ASN A 285 -61.54 79.22 25.81
N ILE A 286 -61.12 80.39 26.32
CA ILE A 286 -59.72 80.66 26.68
C ILE A 286 -59.29 79.72 27.83
N ASP A 287 -60.09 79.55 28.87
CA ASP A 287 -59.79 78.64 30.00
C ASP A 287 -59.69 77.17 29.56
N GLN A 288 -60.58 76.73 28.65
CA GLN A 288 -60.49 75.40 28.05
C GLN A 288 -59.17 75.23 27.28
N LYS A 289 -58.77 76.21 26.46
CA LYS A 289 -57.50 76.13 25.72
C LYS A 289 -56.29 76.13 26.64
N LEU A 290 -56.31 76.89 27.73
CA LEU A 290 -55.24 76.85 28.73
C LEU A 290 -55.14 75.47 29.40
N SER A 291 -56.28 74.82 29.67
CA SER A 291 -56.31 73.45 30.18
C SER A 291 -55.77 72.44 29.17
N GLU A 292 -56.09 72.59 27.89
CA GLU A 292 -55.53 71.79 26.80
C GLU A 292 -54.01 71.99 26.63
N ILE A 293 -53.49 73.20 26.90
CA ILE A 293 -52.05 73.49 26.89
C ILE A 293 -51.37 72.84 28.10
N GLU A 294 -51.94 72.95 29.31
CA GLU A 294 -51.39 72.33 30.52
C GLU A 294 -51.34 70.80 30.41
N GLN A 295 -52.39 70.18 29.85
CA GLN A 295 -52.43 68.75 29.61
C GLN A 295 -51.36 68.32 28.60
N ASP A 296 -51.18 69.07 27.51
CA ASP A 296 -50.12 68.79 26.54
C ASP A 296 -48.73 69.00 27.14
N LEU A 297 -48.52 70.01 27.97
CA LEU A 297 -47.23 70.23 28.65
C LEU A 297 -46.88 69.09 29.62
N ALA A 298 -47.87 68.51 30.28
CA ALA A 298 -47.68 67.36 31.15
C ALA A 298 -47.35 66.07 30.37
N ASN A 299 -47.93 65.90 29.17
CA ASN A 299 -47.79 64.68 28.37
C ASN A 299 -46.61 64.73 27.39
N LEU A 300 -46.35 65.91 26.81
CA LEU A 300 -45.30 66.14 25.84
C LEU A 300 -44.03 66.50 26.61
N LYS A 301 -43.03 65.62 26.56
CA LYS A 301 -41.72 65.81 27.21
C LYS A 301 -40.92 66.92 26.52
N LEU A 302 -41.33 68.16 26.68
CA LEU A 302 -40.68 69.33 26.11
C LEU A 302 -39.61 69.88 27.07
N ALA A 303 -38.38 69.97 26.59
CA ALA A 303 -37.30 70.57 27.37
C ALA A 303 -37.44 72.09 27.43
N ASN A 304 -37.23 72.67 28.62
CA ASN A 304 -37.17 74.13 28.85
C ASN A 304 -38.43 74.89 28.43
N VAL A 305 -39.61 74.28 28.58
CA VAL A 305 -40.89 74.96 28.39
C VAL A 305 -41.56 75.07 29.75
N ASP A 306 -41.60 76.28 30.31
CA ASP A 306 -42.37 76.59 31.51
C ASP A 306 -43.42 77.63 31.16
N LEU A 307 -44.67 77.20 31.16
CA LEU A 307 -45.85 78.05 31.01
C LEU A 307 -46.75 77.99 32.24
N GLU A 308 -46.42 77.17 33.24
CA GLU A 308 -47.32 76.88 34.36
C GLU A 308 -47.67 78.16 35.12
N THR A 309 -46.69 79.06 35.27
CA THR A 309 -46.90 80.35 35.92
C THR A 309 -47.81 81.27 35.09
N THR A 310 -47.61 81.33 33.77
CA THR A 310 -48.41 82.18 32.87
C THR A 310 -49.82 81.64 32.70
N THR A 311 -50.01 80.33 32.52
CA THR A 311 -51.34 79.72 32.39
C THR A 311 -52.14 79.90 33.69
N ARG A 312 -51.51 79.68 34.85
CA ARG A 312 -52.14 79.91 36.16
C ARG A 312 -52.54 81.36 36.38
N ALA A 313 -51.70 82.32 35.98
CA ALA A 313 -52.01 83.75 36.07
C ALA A 313 -53.25 84.10 35.24
N ILE A 314 -53.30 83.65 33.98
CA ILE A 314 -54.44 83.90 33.08
C ILE A 314 -55.72 83.23 33.62
N LYS A 315 -55.66 81.97 34.08
CA LYS A 315 -56.81 81.28 34.68
C LYS A 315 -57.34 81.97 35.94
N THR A 316 -56.43 82.49 36.78
CA THR A 316 -56.80 83.27 37.97
C THR A 316 -57.50 84.56 37.56
N GLN A 317 -56.99 85.23 36.52
CA GLN A 317 -57.60 86.44 35.96
C GLN A 317 -58.99 86.15 35.38
N ILE A 318 -59.16 85.07 34.61
CA ILE A 318 -60.45 84.60 34.09
C ILE A 318 -61.44 84.31 35.24
N SER A 319 -60.97 83.65 36.31
CA SER A 319 -61.79 83.36 37.48
C SER A 319 -62.31 84.64 38.14
N SER A 320 -61.51 85.71 38.19
CA SER A 320 -61.94 87.01 38.73
C SER A 320 -63.07 87.66 37.90
N PHE A 321 -63.14 87.39 36.59
CA PHE A 321 -64.24 87.85 35.74
C PHE A 321 -65.58 87.20 36.08
N SER A 322 -65.59 86.00 36.67
CA SER A 322 -66.85 85.35 37.09
C SER A 322 -67.62 86.20 38.11
N GLU A 323 -66.92 86.91 38.99
CA GLU A 323 -67.50 87.84 39.96
C GLU A 323 -68.03 89.11 39.28
N PHE A 324 -67.31 89.65 38.29
CA PHE A 324 -67.76 90.79 37.48
C PHE A 324 -68.98 90.45 36.62
N VAL A 325 -68.96 89.31 35.92
CA VAL A 325 -70.08 88.84 35.09
C VAL A 325 -71.32 88.58 35.96
N SER A 326 -71.15 87.96 37.13
CA SER A 326 -72.26 87.74 38.08
C SER A 326 -72.79 89.04 38.67
N GLY A 327 -71.91 89.98 39.02
CA GLY A 327 -72.28 91.30 39.50
C GLY A 327 -73.03 92.13 38.45
N LEU A 328 -72.57 92.11 37.20
CA LEU A 328 -73.17 92.87 36.10
C LEU A 328 -74.49 92.26 35.61
N LYS A 329 -74.65 90.92 35.63
CA LYS A 329 -75.95 90.23 35.44
C LYS A 329 -76.98 90.64 36.50
N THR A 330 -76.52 90.90 37.73
CA THR A 330 -77.38 91.34 38.84
C THR A 330 -77.79 92.81 38.67
N ILE A 331 -76.85 93.68 38.28
CA ILE A 331 -77.12 95.11 38.00
C ILE A 331 -78.11 95.26 36.83
N SER A 332 -77.97 94.47 35.76
CA SER A 332 -78.90 94.52 34.62
C SER A 332 -80.32 94.01 34.94
N SER A 333 -80.46 93.15 35.95
CA SER A 333 -81.76 92.54 36.33
C SER A 333 -82.56 93.41 37.31
N LEU A 334 -81.93 94.41 37.92
CA LEU A 334 -82.52 95.23 38.98
C LEU A 334 -82.64 96.72 38.61
N GLU A 335 -82.33 97.10 37.35
CA GLU A 335 -82.21 98.51 36.91
C GLU A 335 -81.29 99.37 37.80
N VAL A 336 -80.32 98.73 38.46
CA VAL A 336 -79.39 99.40 39.38
C VAL A 336 -78.35 100.15 38.56
N VAL A 337 -77.98 101.35 39.03
CA VAL A 337 -76.92 102.17 38.45
C VAL A 337 -75.57 101.43 38.55
N PRO A 338 -74.77 101.32 37.47
CA PRO A 338 -73.44 100.74 37.52
C PRO A 338 -72.54 101.46 38.54
N ASN A 339 -71.84 100.70 39.39
CA ASN A 339 -70.87 101.26 40.32
C ASN A 339 -69.58 101.62 39.56
N GLU A 340 -69.23 102.90 39.54
CA GLU A 340 -68.05 103.43 38.83
C GLU A 340 -66.74 102.71 39.24
N THR A 341 -66.61 102.31 40.51
CA THR A 341 -65.46 101.54 41.00
C THR A 341 -65.38 100.17 40.33
N LYS A 342 -66.51 99.46 40.22
CA LYS A 342 -66.55 98.12 39.57
C LYS A 342 -66.28 98.19 38.07
N SER A 343 -66.72 99.26 37.41
CA SER A 343 -66.42 99.47 35.99
C SER A 343 -64.92 99.73 35.77
N LYS A 344 -64.24 100.46 36.66
CA LYS A 344 -62.78 100.66 36.61
C LYS A 344 -62.00 99.37 36.87
N GLU A 345 -62.43 98.56 37.83
CA GLU A 345 -61.84 97.24 38.10
C GLU A 345 -61.99 96.28 36.90
N PHE A 346 -63.16 96.29 36.25
CA PHE A 346 -63.39 95.49 35.03
C PHE A 346 -62.49 95.93 33.86
N ILE A 347 -62.25 97.23 33.69
CA ILE A 347 -61.32 97.76 32.69
C ILE A 347 -59.89 97.28 32.96
N ALA A 348 -59.39 97.51 34.18
CA ALA A 348 -58.04 97.09 34.56
C ALA A 348 -57.85 95.58 34.44
N ALA A 349 -58.88 94.79 34.79
CA ALA A 349 -58.85 93.35 34.68
C ALA A 349 -58.74 92.88 33.22
N GLN A 350 -59.39 93.58 32.27
CA GLN A 350 -59.35 93.23 30.85
C GLN A 350 -58.01 93.62 30.21
N GLU A 351 -57.49 94.80 30.54
CA GLU A 351 -56.17 95.23 30.08
C GLU A 351 -55.08 94.25 30.53
N GLU A 352 -55.11 93.82 31.79
CA GLU A 352 -54.16 92.85 32.34
C GLU A 352 -54.32 91.46 31.70
N LEU A 353 -55.56 91.01 31.46
CA LEU A 353 -55.82 89.73 30.77
C LEU A 353 -55.28 89.74 29.33
N SER A 354 -55.58 90.78 28.55
CA SER A 354 -55.07 90.94 27.18
C SER A 354 -53.55 91.01 27.16
N LYS A 355 -52.93 91.68 28.13
CA LYS A 355 -51.47 91.73 28.28
C LYS A 355 -50.87 90.34 28.55
N GLN A 356 -51.39 89.62 29.54
CA GLN A 356 -50.89 88.28 29.90
C GLN A 356 -51.01 87.28 28.76
N ILE A 357 -52.12 87.29 28.01
CA ILE A 357 -52.31 86.42 26.84
C ILE A 357 -51.35 86.80 25.71
N ASN A 358 -51.14 88.09 25.45
CA ASN A 358 -50.21 88.55 24.42
C ASN A 358 -48.74 88.24 24.75
N GLU A 359 -48.36 88.33 26.02
CA GLU A 359 -47.03 88.00 26.53
C GLU A 359 -46.72 86.50 26.49
N MET A 360 -47.72 85.64 26.30
CA MET A 360 -47.49 84.21 26.10
C MET A 360 -46.66 83.98 24.83
N LYS A 361 -45.44 83.46 25.02
CA LYS A 361 -44.45 83.31 23.95
C LYS A 361 -44.70 82.03 23.16
N PHE A 362 -44.53 82.14 21.84
CA PHE A 362 -44.37 80.95 21.00
C PHE A 362 -42.99 80.33 21.26
N PHE A 363 -42.96 79.00 21.23
CA PHE A 363 -41.72 78.25 21.34
C PHE A 363 -41.06 78.13 19.98
N GLY A 364 -39.87 78.72 19.84
CA GLY A 364 -39.04 78.49 18.67
C GLY A 364 -38.71 77.01 18.53
N GLU A 365 -38.65 76.54 17.28
CA GLU A 365 -38.03 75.27 16.96
C GLU A 365 -36.57 75.35 17.38
N LYS A 366 -36.14 74.50 18.32
CA LYS A 366 -34.72 74.24 18.49
C LYS A 366 -34.27 73.45 17.26
N ARG A 367 -33.86 74.14 16.20
CA ARG A 367 -33.09 73.52 15.12
C ARG A 367 -31.72 73.21 15.69
N GLY A 368 -31.62 72.08 16.36
CA GLY A 368 -30.36 71.55 16.83
C GLY A 368 -29.48 71.22 15.64
N VAL A 369 -28.66 72.18 15.20
CA VAL A 369 -27.39 71.86 14.54
C VAL A 369 -26.44 71.55 15.68
N GLN A 370 -26.49 70.31 16.18
CA GLN A 370 -25.35 69.80 16.92
C GLN A 370 -24.30 69.45 15.87
N THR A 371 -23.36 70.36 15.67
CA THR A 371 -22.15 70.10 14.88
C THR A 371 -21.43 68.89 15.46
N ILE A 372 -20.90 68.07 14.55
CA ILE A 372 -20.17 66.82 14.81
C ILE A 372 -19.03 66.98 15.83
N ASP A 373 -18.59 68.21 16.12
CA ASP A 373 -17.50 68.53 17.04
C ASP A 373 -17.83 68.41 18.55
N GLN A 374 -19.01 67.92 18.94
CA GLN A 374 -19.40 67.74 20.36
C GLN A 374 -19.73 66.28 20.76
N LEU A 375 -19.46 65.31 19.88
CA LEU A 375 -19.52 63.86 20.15
C LEU A 375 -18.18 63.23 19.80
#